data_AF-A0A1B2JI41-F1
#
_entry.id   AF-A0A1B2JI41-F1
#
_cell.length_a   1.000
_cell.length_b   1.000
_cell.length_c   1.000
_cell.angle_alpha   90.00
_cell.angle_beta   90.00
_cell.angle_gamma   90.00
#
_symmetry.space_group_name_H-M   'P 1'
#
loop_
_entity.id
_entity.type
_entity.pdbx_description
1 polymer ?
#
loop_
_entity_poly.entity_id
_entity_poly.type
_entity_poly.pdbx_seq_one_letter_code
_entity_poly.pdbx_strand_id
1 'polypeptide(L)'
;MKRQNQPYELLTLKKKRLEQPESSIEHTRGPLDFQFGQRKAFPVDLDIDPSKLPQNGGSLPQDVMTYLAMVRMEAEGNEKYNIDEDENFYLHETVASKEDTALEPVDDEHQMHVTWHREYTEYFKARQEELNTLGKEIEGNDKFVEPCSAQLWKKYVFETTPDEQLIVVIPFDVKFKMIVYFTRWLNKTLNANLIKWIEITLESLPELLEGTEISLLRNLAKKAIKLRGNDLDSTSLSVMDEIISIVGDVYHQRDLLEGYL
;
A
#
# COMPACT_ATOMS: atom_id res chain seq x y z
N MET A 1 -29.41 59.55 7.32
CA MET A 1 -29.82 58.29 7.96
C MET A 1 -28.60 57.38 8.04
N LYS A 2 -28.00 57.28 9.22
CA LYS A 2 -26.74 56.56 9.48
C LYS A 2 -27.06 55.09 9.81
N ARG A 3 -26.46 54.15 9.09
CA ARG A 3 -26.52 52.72 9.39
C ARG A 3 -25.60 52.43 10.58
N GLN A 4 -26.17 52.11 11.73
CA GLN A 4 -25.44 51.64 12.90
C GLN A 4 -25.28 50.12 12.79
N ASN A 5 -24.02 49.69 12.74
CA ASN A 5 -23.60 48.32 12.97
C ASN A 5 -23.95 47.94 14.42
N GLN A 6 -24.79 46.93 14.62
CA GLN A 6 -24.85 46.22 15.89
C GLN A 6 -24.07 44.91 15.77
N PRO A 7 -23.14 44.62 16.70
CA PRO A 7 -22.37 43.40 16.68
C PRO A 7 -23.24 42.21 17.11
N TYR A 8 -23.07 41.09 16.40
CA TYR A 8 -23.69 39.81 16.75
C TYR A 8 -23.19 39.34 18.13
N GLU A 9 -24.08 39.35 19.13
CA GLU A 9 -23.84 38.65 20.39
C GLU A 9 -23.92 37.14 20.17
N LEU A 10 -22.77 36.48 20.22
CA LEU A 10 -22.64 35.03 20.30
C LEU A 10 -23.27 34.54 21.61
N LEU A 11 -24.47 33.96 21.52
CA LEU A 11 -25.09 33.16 22.57
C LEU A 11 -24.21 31.94 22.86
N THR A 12 -23.22 32.13 23.71
CA THR A 12 -22.47 31.06 24.38
C THR A 12 -23.36 30.49 25.47
N LEU A 13 -24.18 29.50 25.10
CA LEU A 13 -24.84 28.62 26.08
C LEU A 13 -23.75 27.81 26.79
N LYS A 14 -23.21 28.38 27.87
CA LYS A 14 -22.52 27.65 28.94
C LYS A 14 -23.51 26.64 29.50
N LYS A 15 -23.46 25.40 28.98
CA LYS A 15 -24.12 24.25 29.60
C LYS A 15 -23.42 24.02 30.93
N LYS A 16 -24.02 24.55 31.98
CA LYS A 16 -23.65 24.36 33.39
C LYS A 16 -23.61 22.85 33.63
N ARG A 17 -22.40 22.30 33.73
CA ARG A 17 -22.14 20.90 34.08
C ARG A 17 -22.63 20.75 35.53
N LEU A 18 -23.85 20.24 35.68
CA LEU A 18 -24.31 19.70 36.95
C LEU A 18 -23.42 18.50 37.24
N GLU A 19 -22.56 18.65 38.23
CA GLU A 19 -21.83 17.55 38.85
C GLU A 19 -22.87 16.63 39.49
N GLN A 20 -23.21 15.57 38.76
CA GLN A 20 -23.85 14.37 39.28
C GLN A 20 -22.76 13.32 39.49
N PRO A 21 -22.87 12.51 40.56
CA PRO A 21 -21.82 11.58 40.96
C PRO A 21 -21.52 10.58 39.85
N GLU A 22 -20.24 10.27 39.66
CA GLU A 22 -19.77 9.19 38.77
C GLU A 22 -20.34 7.84 39.23
N SER A 23 -21.53 7.51 38.74
CA SER A 23 -22.06 6.15 38.80
C SER A 23 -22.37 5.66 37.39
N SER A 24 -21.41 4.94 36.83
CA SER A 24 -21.61 3.77 35.96
C SER A 24 -22.60 3.92 34.78
N ILE A 25 -22.16 4.53 33.69
CA ILE A 25 -22.70 4.20 32.36
C ILE A 25 -22.01 2.91 31.90
N GLU A 26 -22.43 1.77 32.46
CA GLU A 26 -21.93 0.43 32.13
C GLU A 26 -23.06 -0.53 31.72
N HIS A 27 -24.18 0.01 31.23
CA HIS A 27 -25.45 -0.73 31.09
C HIS A 27 -25.77 -1.27 29.68
N THR A 28 -24.80 -1.83 28.97
CA THR A 28 -25.08 -2.64 27.75
C THR A 28 -24.17 -3.85 27.54
N ARG A 29 -23.18 -4.08 28.42
CA ARG A 29 -22.20 -5.15 28.22
C ARG A 29 -22.21 -6.08 29.41
N GLY A 30 -23.03 -7.13 29.34
CA GLY A 30 -22.95 -8.26 30.25
C GLY A 30 -21.53 -8.88 30.28
N PRO A 31 -21.23 -9.71 31.28
CA PRO A 31 -19.95 -10.41 31.36
C PRO A 31 -19.72 -11.26 30.11
N LEU A 32 -18.46 -11.40 29.70
CA LEU A 32 -18.06 -12.26 28.59
C LEU A 32 -18.31 -13.72 28.99
N ASP A 33 -19.01 -14.47 28.14
CA ASP A 33 -19.19 -15.90 28.32
C ASP A 33 -17.97 -16.64 27.75
N PHE A 34 -17.20 -17.30 28.62
CA PHE A 34 -15.98 -18.01 28.21
C PHE A 34 -16.27 -19.25 27.35
N GLN A 35 -17.47 -19.82 27.41
CA GLN A 35 -17.83 -21.01 26.62
C GLN A 35 -18.07 -20.66 25.15
N PHE A 36 -18.75 -19.52 24.92
CA PHE A 36 -19.21 -19.08 23.60
C PHE A 36 -18.45 -17.87 23.04
N GLY A 37 -17.58 -17.23 23.82
CA GLY A 37 -16.79 -16.07 23.39
C GLY A 37 -17.62 -14.80 23.11
N GLN A 38 -18.88 -14.78 23.53
CA GLN A 38 -19.83 -13.68 23.31
C GLN A 38 -20.31 -13.11 24.66
N ARG A 39 -20.76 -11.85 24.67
CA ARG A 39 -21.33 -11.25 25.89
C ARG A 39 -22.79 -11.66 26.05
N LYS A 40 -23.19 -11.99 27.28
CA LYS A 40 -24.57 -12.33 27.57
C LYS A 40 -25.48 -11.13 27.28
N ALA A 41 -26.54 -11.36 26.50
CA ALA A 41 -27.56 -10.35 26.20
C ALA A 41 -28.53 -10.12 27.37
N PHE A 42 -28.73 -11.14 28.20
CA PHE A 42 -29.61 -11.07 29.37
C PHE A 42 -28.79 -10.96 30.66
N PRO A 43 -29.20 -10.11 31.62
CA PRO A 43 -28.57 -9.98 32.93
C PRO A 43 -28.98 -11.16 33.81
N VAL A 44 -28.52 -12.36 33.45
CA VAL A 44 -28.91 -13.60 34.11
C VAL A 44 -27.68 -14.37 34.54
N ASP A 45 -27.57 -14.59 35.84
CA ASP A 45 -26.63 -15.53 36.45
C ASP A 45 -27.18 -16.95 36.25
N LEU A 46 -26.93 -17.51 35.06
CA LEU A 46 -27.32 -18.88 34.68
C LEU A 46 -26.47 -19.98 35.35
N ASP A 47 -25.95 -19.74 36.56
CA ASP A 47 -25.27 -20.75 37.37
C ASP A 47 -26.33 -21.66 38.03
N ILE A 48 -27.22 -22.21 37.21
CA ILE A 48 -28.27 -23.11 37.64
C ILE A 48 -27.68 -24.51 37.68
N ASP A 49 -27.63 -25.08 38.88
CA ASP A 49 -27.19 -26.46 39.11
C ASP A 49 -27.98 -27.41 38.20
N PRO A 50 -27.32 -28.16 37.29
CA PRO A 50 -27.97 -29.04 36.32
C PRO A 50 -28.80 -30.16 36.97
N SER A 51 -28.61 -30.40 38.27
CA SER A 51 -29.44 -31.32 39.06
C SER A 51 -30.84 -30.79 39.40
N LYS A 52 -31.09 -29.47 39.25
CA LYS A 52 -32.40 -28.83 39.48
C LYS A 52 -33.25 -28.68 38.22
N LEU A 53 -32.69 -28.99 37.06
CA LEU A 53 -33.42 -28.97 35.80
C LEU A 53 -34.34 -30.19 35.70
N PRO A 54 -35.55 -30.06 35.12
CA PRO A 54 -36.44 -31.20 34.91
C PRO A 54 -35.76 -32.23 34.01
N GLN A 55 -35.30 -33.34 34.58
CA GLN A 55 -34.54 -34.39 33.87
C GLN A 55 -35.43 -35.35 33.05
N ASN A 56 -36.74 -35.12 33.00
CA ASN A 56 -37.68 -36.05 32.38
C ASN A 56 -38.33 -35.44 31.13
N GLY A 57 -38.08 -36.07 29.98
CA GLY A 57 -38.49 -35.65 28.65
C GLY A 57 -40.00 -35.47 28.47
N GLY A 58 -40.49 -34.25 28.69
CA GLY A 58 -41.85 -33.86 28.31
C GLY A 58 -42.46 -32.69 29.08
N SER A 59 -41.92 -32.27 30.22
CA SER A 59 -42.45 -31.10 30.95
C SER A 59 -41.82 -29.82 30.45
N LEU A 60 -42.63 -28.95 29.81
CA LEU A 60 -42.21 -27.62 29.40
C LEU A 60 -41.83 -26.77 30.62
N PRO A 61 -40.72 -26.01 30.58
CA PRO A 61 -40.37 -25.10 31.66
C PRO A 61 -41.45 -24.02 31.82
N GLN A 62 -41.93 -23.84 33.06
CA GLN A 62 -42.93 -22.82 33.40
C GLN A 62 -42.30 -21.45 33.68
N ASP A 63 -40.98 -21.42 33.87
CA ASP A 63 -40.21 -20.20 34.15
C ASP A 63 -39.19 -19.93 33.04
N VAL A 64 -39.02 -18.64 32.72
CA VAL A 64 -38.11 -18.16 31.67
C VAL A 64 -36.66 -18.52 32.00
N MET A 65 -36.30 -18.49 33.28
CA MET A 65 -34.94 -18.79 33.73
C MET A 65 -34.59 -20.26 33.52
N THR A 66 -35.53 -21.15 33.84
CA THR A 66 -35.38 -22.59 33.58
C THR A 66 -35.28 -22.88 32.10
N TYR A 67 -36.07 -22.20 31.26
CA TYR A 67 -35.98 -22.33 29.81
C TYR A 67 -34.62 -21.91 29.26
N LEU A 68 -34.12 -20.72 29.65
CA LEU A 68 -32.82 -20.23 29.18
C LEU A 68 -31.65 -21.13 29.63
N ALA A 69 -31.74 -21.73 30.81
CA ALA A 69 -30.77 -22.71 31.27
C ALA A 69 -30.80 -24.00 30.45
N MET A 70 -31.99 -24.50 30.09
CA MET A 70 -32.14 -25.67 29.22
C MET A 70 -31.56 -25.41 27.81
N VAL A 71 -31.87 -24.25 27.21
CA VAL A 71 -31.32 -23.85 25.90
C VAL A 71 -29.79 -23.75 25.94
N ARG A 72 -29.24 -23.24 27.05
CA ARG A 72 -27.79 -23.19 27.22
C ARG A 72 -27.18 -24.58 27.28
N MET A 73 -27.75 -25.49 28.07
CA MET A 73 -27.28 -26.88 28.15
C MET A 73 -27.35 -27.60 26.81
N GLU A 74 -28.41 -27.34 26.03
CA GLU A 74 -28.56 -27.86 24.65
C GLU A 74 -27.47 -27.29 23.73
N ALA A 75 -27.25 -25.97 23.76
CA ALA A 75 -26.22 -25.32 22.94
C ALA A 75 -24.78 -25.73 23.31
N GLU A 76 -24.52 -26.05 24.59
CA GLU A 76 -23.24 -26.60 25.04
C GLU A 76 -23.02 -28.05 24.58
N GLY A 77 -24.11 -28.81 24.36
CA GLY A 77 -24.07 -30.17 23.83
C GLY A 77 -23.94 -30.26 22.31
N ASN A 78 -24.19 -29.16 21.58
CA ASN A 78 -24.08 -29.11 20.12
C ASN A 78 -22.65 -28.77 19.66
N GLU A 79 -22.28 -29.27 18.47
CA GLU A 79 -21.00 -28.92 17.85
C GLU A 79 -20.91 -27.41 17.56
N LYS A 80 -19.76 -26.80 17.85
CA LYS A 80 -19.55 -25.34 17.69
C LYS A 80 -19.60 -24.86 16.23
N TYR A 81 -19.39 -25.78 15.30
CA TYR A 81 -19.41 -25.54 13.87
C TYR A 81 -20.11 -26.72 13.21
N ASN A 82 -21.23 -26.47 12.55
CA ASN A 82 -21.76 -27.38 11.55
C ASN A 82 -21.26 -26.87 10.20
N ILE A 83 -20.35 -27.64 9.58
CA ILE A 83 -19.96 -27.42 8.20
C ILE A 83 -20.89 -28.32 7.38
N ASP A 84 -21.99 -27.76 6.91
CA ASP A 84 -22.83 -28.46 5.95
C ASP A 84 -22.11 -28.42 4.59
N GLU A 85 -21.76 -29.59 4.06
CA GLU A 85 -21.36 -29.73 2.66
C GLU A 85 -22.59 -29.46 1.81
N ASP A 86 -22.78 -28.19 1.44
CA ASP A 86 -23.83 -27.79 0.53
C ASP A 86 -23.44 -28.32 -0.87
N GLU A 87 -23.91 -29.53 -1.21
CA GLU A 87 -23.63 -30.21 -2.49
C GLU A 87 -24.01 -29.36 -3.72
N ASN A 88 -24.75 -28.26 -3.54
CA ASN A 88 -25.14 -27.31 -4.57
C ASN A 88 -24.40 -25.94 -4.53
N PHE A 89 -23.41 -25.74 -3.66
CA PHE A 89 -22.61 -24.50 -3.65
C PHE A 89 -21.45 -24.52 -4.65
N TYR A 90 -21.41 -25.49 -5.57
CA TYR A 90 -20.55 -25.48 -6.74
C TYR A 90 -21.29 -24.94 -7.97
N LEU A 91 -21.81 -23.71 -7.88
CA LEU A 91 -22.10 -22.91 -9.08
C LEU A 91 -20.93 -21.97 -9.34
N HIS A 92 -19.93 -22.57 -9.98
CA HIS A 92 -18.91 -21.99 -10.85
C HIS A 92 -19.05 -20.48 -11.12
N GLU A 93 -18.36 -19.66 -10.33
CA GLU A 93 -17.50 -18.65 -10.95
C GLU A 93 -16.15 -19.34 -11.09
N THR A 94 -15.98 -20.06 -12.21
CA THR A 94 -14.64 -20.47 -12.64
C THR A 94 -13.85 -19.19 -12.79
N VAL A 95 -12.97 -18.91 -11.82
CA VAL A 95 -11.76 -18.14 -12.07
C VAL A 95 -11.22 -18.75 -13.35
N ALA A 96 -11.25 -17.99 -14.45
CA ALA A 96 -10.82 -18.48 -15.74
C ALA A 96 -9.42 -19.08 -15.53
N SER A 97 -9.35 -20.41 -15.55
CA SER A 97 -8.11 -21.12 -15.71
C SER A 97 -7.54 -20.51 -16.97
N LYS A 98 -6.46 -19.73 -16.84
CA LYS A 98 -5.65 -19.36 -18.00
C LYS A 98 -5.34 -20.72 -18.64
N GLU A 99 -5.95 -20.97 -19.78
CA GLU A 99 -5.53 -22.07 -20.63
C GLU A 99 -4.02 -21.93 -20.72
N ASP A 100 -3.29 -23.01 -20.42
CA ASP A 100 -1.89 -23.13 -20.77
C ASP A 100 -1.84 -22.99 -22.29
N THR A 101 -1.75 -21.74 -22.75
CA THR A 101 -1.46 -21.40 -24.12
C THR A 101 -0.14 -22.09 -24.39
N ALA A 102 -0.19 -23.12 -25.25
CA ALA A 102 1.00 -23.80 -25.72
C ALA A 102 2.03 -22.71 -26.06
N LEU A 103 3.18 -22.74 -25.38
CA LEU A 103 4.25 -21.77 -25.56
C LEU A 103 4.54 -21.69 -27.06
N GLU A 104 4.11 -20.61 -27.69
CA GLU A 104 4.55 -20.28 -29.03
C GLU A 104 6.09 -20.28 -28.99
N PRO A 105 6.76 -20.73 -30.08
CA PRO A 105 8.21 -20.70 -30.11
C PRO A 105 8.68 -19.31 -29.73
N VAL A 106 9.46 -19.23 -28.65
CA VAL A 106 9.97 -17.97 -28.09
C VAL A 106 10.59 -17.19 -29.24
N ASP A 107 9.98 -16.06 -29.57
CA ASP A 107 10.47 -15.17 -30.61
C ASP A 107 11.91 -14.76 -30.27
N ASP A 108 12.82 -14.79 -31.25
CA ASP A 108 14.24 -14.46 -31.06
C ASP A 108 14.38 -13.04 -30.46
N GLU A 109 13.46 -12.13 -30.81
CA GLU A 109 13.38 -10.77 -30.28
C GLU A 109 13.02 -10.75 -28.78
N HIS A 110 12.08 -11.61 -28.36
CA HIS A 110 11.70 -11.74 -26.94
C HIS A 110 12.85 -12.29 -26.10
N GLN A 111 13.54 -13.33 -26.59
CA GLN A 111 14.69 -13.90 -25.89
C GLN A 111 15.84 -12.90 -25.76
N MET A 112 16.06 -12.07 -26.79
CA MET A 112 17.03 -10.98 -26.74
C MET A 112 16.66 -9.94 -25.66
N HIS A 113 15.39 -9.53 -25.61
CA HIS A 113 14.91 -8.56 -24.63
C HIS A 113 15.02 -9.07 -23.19
N VAL A 114 14.67 -10.33 -22.93
CA VAL A 114 14.83 -10.97 -21.61
C VAL A 114 16.30 -11.03 -21.19
N THR A 115 17.20 -11.34 -22.13
CA THR A 115 18.64 -11.40 -21.86
C THR A 115 19.18 -10.02 -21.53
N TRP A 116 18.84 -9.01 -22.33
CA TRP A 116 19.19 -7.61 -22.08
C TRP A 116 18.70 -7.13 -20.71
N HIS A 117 17.43 -7.40 -20.36
CA HIS A 117 16.84 -7.00 -19.08
C HIS A 117 17.64 -7.56 -17.90
N ARG A 118 18.00 -8.85 -17.95
CA ARG A 118 18.82 -9.49 -16.92
C ARG A 118 20.21 -8.86 -16.81
N GLU A 119 20.90 -8.69 -17.93
CA GLU A 119 22.24 -8.08 -17.95
C GLU A 119 22.21 -6.64 -17.44
N TYR A 120 21.19 -5.87 -17.82
CA TYR A 120 21.02 -4.50 -17.38
C TYR A 120 20.72 -4.38 -15.89
N THR A 121 19.84 -5.21 -15.33
CA THR A 121 19.53 -5.19 -13.90
C THR A 121 20.75 -5.58 -13.04
N GLU A 122 21.59 -6.50 -13.52
CA GLU A 122 22.87 -6.84 -12.89
C GLU A 122 23.86 -5.66 -12.94
N TYR A 123 24.00 -5.03 -14.11
CA TYR A 123 24.79 -3.81 -14.28
C TYR A 123 24.35 -2.69 -13.33
N PHE A 124 23.03 -2.45 -13.27
CA PHE A 124 22.45 -1.41 -12.42
C PHE A 124 22.75 -1.65 -10.93
N LYS A 125 22.64 -2.88 -10.45
CA LYS A 125 22.94 -3.23 -9.05
C LYS A 125 24.42 -2.99 -8.71
N ALA A 126 25.33 -3.37 -9.60
CA ALA A 126 26.76 -3.09 -9.44
C ALA A 126 27.00 -1.57 -9.37
N ARG A 127 26.32 -0.81 -10.23
CA ARG A 127 26.45 0.64 -10.27
C ARG A 127 25.90 1.34 -9.02
N GLN A 128 24.79 0.84 -8.48
CA GLN A 128 24.22 1.31 -7.21
C GLN A 128 25.19 1.07 -6.03
N GLU A 129 25.90 -0.07 -6.02
CA GLU A 129 26.92 -0.37 -5.01
C GLU A 129 28.13 0.57 -5.10
N GLU A 130 28.59 0.88 -6.31
CA GLU A 130 29.67 1.85 -6.55
C GLU A 130 29.30 3.24 -6.02
N LEU A 131 28.11 3.74 -6.33
CA LEU A 131 27.66 5.06 -5.85
C LEU A 131 27.42 5.09 -4.34
N ASN A 132 26.94 3.99 -3.75
CA ASN A 132 26.78 3.88 -2.30
C ASN A 132 28.15 3.90 -1.60
N THR A 133 29.17 3.28 -2.18
CA THR A 133 30.55 3.33 -1.68
C THR A 133 31.10 4.75 -1.77
N LEU A 134 30.93 5.41 -2.91
CA LEU A 134 31.34 6.80 -3.11
C LEU A 134 30.66 7.76 -2.11
N GLY A 135 29.36 7.56 -1.84
CA GLY A 135 28.60 8.38 -0.89
C GLY A 135 29.17 8.31 0.53
N LYS A 136 29.67 7.14 0.96
CA LYS A 136 30.33 6.97 2.27
C LYS A 136 31.68 7.68 2.36
N GLU A 137 32.38 7.85 1.24
CA GLU A 137 33.67 8.55 1.19
C GLU A 137 33.52 10.08 1.19
N ILE A 138 32.40 10.58 0.65
CA ILE A 138 32.15 12.01 0.44
C ILE A 138 31.41 12.67 1.62
N GLU A 139 31.04 11.91 2.66
CA GLU A 139 30.40 12.46 3.88
C GLU A 139 31.14 13.70 4.42
N GLY A 140 30.56 14.89 4.22
CA GLY A 140 31.07 16.15 4.77
C GLY A 140 31.26 17.33 3.81
N ASN A 141 30.91 17.25 2.52
CA ASN A 141 31.05 18.39 1.59
C ASN A 141 29.72 19.13 1.33
N ASP A 142 29.50 20.18 2.11
CA ASP A 142 28.23 20.90 2.29
C ASP A 142 27.99 22.00 1.22
N LYS A 143 28.04 21.64 -0.08
CA LYS A 143 27.95 22.62 -1.19
C LYS A 143 26.76 22.47 -2.12
N PHE A 144 25.86 21.51 -1.89
CA PHE A 144 24.66 21.41 -2.71
C PHE A 144 23.68 22.54 -2.35
N VAL A 145 23.31 23.36 -3.35
CA VAL A 145 22.29 24.39 -3.22
C VAL A 145 21.06 23.96 -4.00
N GLU A 146 20.00 23.62 -3.28
CA GLU A 146 18.75 23.16 -3.91
C GLU A 146 18.08 24.29 -4.70
N PRO A 147 17.75 24.08 -6.00
CA PRO A 147 16.92 25.01 -6.74
C PRO A 147 15.55 25.23 -6.09
N CYS A 148 15.18 26.51 -5.89
CA CYS A 148 14.00 26.90 -5.12
C CYS A 148 12.64 26.64 -5.81
N SER A 149 12.62 26.30 -7.11
CA SER A 149 11.37 26.12 -7.86
C SER A 149 11.48 25.04 -8.92
N ALA A 150 10.34 24.47 -9.32
CA ALA A 150 10.29 23.47 -10.39
C ALA A 150 10.83 24.00 -11.74
N GLN A 151 10.69 25.30 -12.00
CA GLN A 151 11.24 25.92 -13.22
C GLN A 151 12.77 25.99 -13.17
N LEU A 152 13.34 26.35 -12.02
CA LEU A 152 14.79 26.38 -11.83
C LEU A 152 15.37 24.97 -11.89
N TRP A 153 14.69 23.99 -11.28
CA TRP A 153 15.05 22.58 -11.41
C TRP A 153 15.04 22.11 -12.86
N LYS A 154 13.98 22.45 -13.63
CA LYS A 154 13.91 22.11 -15.06
C LYS A 154 15.07 22.70 -15.83
N LYS A 155 15.37 23.99 -15.60
CA LYS A 155 16.50 24.67 -16.23
C LYS A 155 17.81 23.96 -15.89
N TYR A 156 18.05 23.71 -14.61
CA TYR A 156 19.26 23.06 -14.10
C TYR A 156 19.46 21.68 -14.74
N VAL A 157 18.46 20.81 -14.68
CA VAL A 157 18.53 19.43 -15.22
C VAL A 157 18.75 19.42 -16.74
N PHE A 158 18.11 20.32 -17.49
CA PHE A 158 18.20 20.31 -18.95
C PHE A 158 19.49 20.98 -19.47
N GLU A 159 20.10 21.89 -18.69
CA GLU A 159 21.29 22.64 -19.10
C GLU A 159 22.60 22.07 -18.50
N THR A 160 22.53 21.22 -17.48
CA THR A 160 23.71 20.67 -16.80
C THR A 160 23.76 19.16 -16.87
N THR A 161 24.97 18.62 -17.02
CA THR A 161 25.24 17.18 -16.90
C THR A 161 25.35 16.83 -15.42
N PRO A 162 24.71 15.76 -14.94
CA PRO A 162 24.90 15.33 -13.55
C PRO A 162 26.33 14.85 -13.32
N ASP A 163 26.77 15.01 -12.08
CA ASP A 163 28.03 14.51 -11.57
C ASP A 163 27.76 13.48 -10.46
N GLU A 164 28.58 12.43 -10.41
CA GLU A 164 28.46 11.34 -9.43
C GLU A 164 28.69 11.85 -8.01
N GLN A 165 29.65 12.76 -7.83
CA GLN A 165 29.89 13.36 -6.52
C GLN A 165 28.72 14.26 -6.08
N LEU A 166 28.09 14.93 -7.05
CA LEU A 166 26.92 15.76 -6.77
C LEU A 166 25.74 14.90 -6.34
N ILE A 167 25.38 13.85 -7.09
CA ILE A 167 24.17 13.08 -6.83
C ILE A 167 24.22 12.35 -5.47
N VAL A 168 25.40 11.91 -5.03
CA VAL A 168 25.54 11.26 -3.72
C VAL A 168 25.35 12.25 -2.57
N VAL A 169 25.66 13.53 -2.78
CA VAL A 169 25.46 14.61 -1.79
C VAL A 169 24.02 15.12 -1.78
N ILE A 170 23.25 14.94 -2.86
CA ILE A 170 21.84 15.36 -2.89
C ILE A 170 21.05 14.59 -1.81
N PRO A 171 20.32 15.28 -0.92
CA PRO A 171 19.51 14.65 0.10
C PRO A 171 18.47 13.68 -0.48
N PHE A 172 18.17 12.62 0.26
CA PHE A 172 17.26 11.56 -0.16
C PHE A 172 15.86 12.06 -0.54
N ASP A 173 15.30 12.97 0.24
CA ASP A 173 13.99 13.60 -0.03
C ASP A 173 14.00 14.44 -1.31
N VAL A 174 15.12 15.13 -1.59
CA VAL A 174 15.33 15.90 -2.82
C VAL A 174 15.41 14.98 -4.04
N LYS A 175 16.05 13.81 -3.94
CA LYS A 175 16.07 12.80 -5.03
C LYS A 175 14.65 12.37 -5.40
N PHE A 176 13.77 12.14 -4.43
CA PHE A 176 12.37 11.80 -4.72
C PHE A 176 11.56 12.96 -5.28
N LYS A 177 11.82 14.19 -4.83
CA LYS A 177 11.28 15.40 -5.45
C LYS A 177 11.71 15.51 -6.92
N MET A 178 12.95 15.16 -7.25
CA MET A 178 13.44 15.09 -8.63
C MET A 178 12.72 14.00 -9.43
N ILE A 179 12.51 12.80 -8.87
CA ILE A 179 11.74 11.71 -9.52
C ILE A 179 10.31 12.17 -9.87
N VAL A 180 9.66 12.94 -9.00
CA VAL A 180 8.34 13.54 -9.30
C VAL A 180 8.45 14.50 -10.49
N TYR A 181 9.50 15.31 -10.57
CA TYR A 181 9.72 16.19 -11.71
C TYR A 181 10.07 15.45 -13.00
N PHE A 182 10.91 14.43 -12.94
CA PHE A 182 11.23 13.56 -14.06
C PHE A 182 9.97 12.92 -14.60
N THR A 183 9.10 12.41 -13.73
CA THR A 183 7.78 11.90 -14.13
C THR A 183 6.97 12.95 -14.89
N ARG A 184 7.05 14.25 -14.55
CA ARG A 184 6.33 15.28 -15.32
C ARG A 184 7.00 15.60 -16.65
N TRP A 185 8.32 15.57 -16.73
CA TRP A 185 9.10 15.96 -17.91
C TRP A 185 9.36 14.82 -18.90
N LEU A 186 9.19 13.57 -18.46
CA LEU A 186 9.23 12.39 -19.31
C LEU A 186 8.24 12.54 -20.45
N ASN A 187 8.73 12.37 -21.67
CA ASN A 187 7.98 12.52 -22.91
C ASN A 187 8.62 11.63 -23.99
N LYS A 188 8.08 11.62 -25.22
CA LYS A 188 8.56 10.75 -26.31
C LYS A 188 9.94 11.11 -26.87
N THR A 189 10.43 12.32 -26.61
CA THR A 189 11.73 12.81 -27.09
C THR A 189 12.53 13.35 -25.92
N LEU A 190 13.46 12.55 -25.43
CA LEU A 190 14.20 12.88 -24.23
C LEU A 190 15.42 13.76 -24.52
N ASN A 191 15.68 14.69 -23.61
CA ASN A 191 16.90 15.47 -23.61
C ASN A 191 18.03 14.62 -23.01
N ALA A 192 19.22 14.65 -23.61
CA ALA A 192 20.37 13.85 -23.18
C ALA A 192 20.78 14.10 -21.71
N ASN A 193 20.66 15.33 -21.20
CA ASN A 193 20.96 15.62 -19.80
C ASN A 193 19.88 15.04 -18.89
N LEU A 194 18.60 15.19 -19.25
CA LEU A 194 17.48 14.59 -18.50
C LEU A 194 17.65 13.07 -18.35
N ILE A 195 18.08 12.38 -19.42
CA ILE A 195 18.35 10.93 -19.39
C ILE A 195 19.38 10.61 -18.31
N LYS A 196 20.56 11.23 -18.39
CA LYS A 196 21.65 11.01 -17.42
C LYS A 196 21.20 11.33 -15.99
N TRP A 197 20.40 12.38 -15.82
CA TRP A 197 19.86 12.74 -14.52
C TRP A 197 18.91 11.67 -13.97
N ILE A 198 18.09 11.06 -14.81
CA ILE A 198 17.20 9.96 -14.41
C ILE A 198 18.03 8.75 -14.00
N GLU A 199 18.94 8.30 -14.87
CA GLU A 199 19.81 7.12 -14.65
C GLU A 199 20.55 7.24 -13.32
N ILE A 200 21.37 8.30 -13.17
CA ILE A 200 22.21 8.48 -12.01
C ILE A 200 21.40 8.70 -10.72
N THR A 201 20.22 9.32 -10.82
CA THR A 201 19.35 9.49 -9.65
C THR A 201 18.82 8.15 -9.19
N LEU A 202 18.34 7.31 -10.11
CA LEU A 202 17.85 5.96 -9.81
C LEU A 202 18.95 5.07 -9.25
N GLU A 203 20.15 5.11 -9.83
CA GLU A 203 21.33 4.39 -9.35
C GLU A 203 21.75 4.82 -7.95
N SER A 204 21.53 6.09 -7.59
CA SER A 204 21.91 6.63 -6.27
C SER A 204 20.91 6.38 -5.14
N LEU A 205 19.79 5.72 -5.43
CA LEU A 205 18.78 5.38 -4.42
C LEU A 205 19.24 4.18 -3.58
N PRO A 206 18.79 4.04 -2.33
CA PRO A 206 18.99 2.84 -1.53
C PRO A 206 18.10 1.69 -2.04
N GLU A 207 18.54 0.45 -1.78
CA GLU A 207 17.80 -0.77 -2.12
C GLU A 207 16.43 -0.84 -1.39
N LEU A 208 16.39 -0.40 -0.14
CA LEU A 208 15.19 -0.40 0.69
C LEU A 208 14.51 0.96 0.63
N LEU A 209 13.25 0.95 0.19
CA LEU A 209 12.39 2.12 0.06
C LEU A 209 11.08 1.90 0.81
N GLU A 210 10.51 2.97 1.34
CA GLU A 210 9.19 2.93 1.94
C GLU A 210 8.08 2.92 0.88
N GLY A 211 6.85 2.57 1.31
CA GLY A 211 5.71 2.47 0.39
C GLY A 211 5.42 3.77 -0.37
N THR A 212 5.71 4.92 0.23
CA THR A 212 5.58 6.24 -0.40
C THR A 212 6.53 6.40 -1.58
N GLU A 213 7.82 6.11 -1.37
CA GLU A 213 8.86 6.15 -2.41
C GLU A 213 8.59 5.16 -3.53
N ILE A 214 8.23 3.93 -3.18
CA ILE A 214 7.85 2.89 -4.16
C ILE A 214 6.68 3.38 -5.01
N SER A 215 5.66 4.01 -4.41
CA SER A 215 4.54 4.56 -5.18
C SER A 215 4.98 5.66 -6.15
N LEU A 216 5.99 6.46 -5.84
CA LEU A 216 6.53 7.48 -6.75
C LEU A 216 7.30 6.84 -7.91
N LEU A 217 8.13 5.83 -7.65
CA LEU A 217 8.82 5.06 -8.69
C LEU A 217 7.83 4.34 -9.62
N ARG A 218 6.77 3.74 -9.05
CA ARG A 218 5.69 3.13 -9.84
C ARG A 218 5.02 4.14 -10.76
N ASN A 219 4.82 5.38 -10.32
CA ASN A 219 4.24 6.43 -11.17
C ASN A 219 5.16 6.81 -12.33
N LEU A 220 6.48 6.85 -12.10
CA LEU A 220 7.47 7.06 -13.15
C LEU A 220 7.42 5.90 -14.17
N ALA A 221 7.50 4.65 -13.71
CA ALA A 221 7.45 3.47 -14.57
C ALA A 221 6.13 3.36 -15.35
N LYS A 222 4.98 3.58 -14.71
CA LYS A 222 3.68 3.62 -15.41
C LYS A 222 3.64 4.68 -16.50
N LYS A 223 4.32 5.81 -16.31
CA LYS A 223 4.43 6.81 -17.37
C LYS A 223 5.38 6.36 -18.47
N ALA A 224 6.50 5.72 -18.14
CA ALA A 224 7.40 5.12 -19.12
C ALA A 224 6.66 4.10 -19.99
N ILE A 225 5.91 3.17 -19.39
CA ILE A 225 5.07 2.18 -20.09
C ILE A 225 4.07 2.86 -21.04
N LYS A 226 3.38 3.91 -20.58
CA LYS A 226 2.41 4.64 -21.42
C LYS A 226 3.06 5.38 -22.59
N LEU A 227 4.30 5.83 -22.42
CA LEU A 227 5.03 6.53 -23.47
C LEU A 227 5.66 5.56 -24.45
N ARG A 228 6.13 4.41 -23.95
CA ARG A 228 6.68 3.29 -24.71
C ARG A 228 5.69 2.87 -25.79
N GLY A 229 6.05 3.17 -27.03
CA GLY A 229 5.30 2.85 -28.23
C GLY A 229 6.26 2.77 -29.42
N ASN A 230 5.77 2.33 -30.57
CA ASN A 230 6.65 1.97 -31.69
C ASN A 230 7.30 3.19 -32.39
N ASP A 231 6.86 4.41 -32.07
CA ASP A 231 7.32 5.65 -32.71
C ASP A 231 8.41 6.40 -31.92
N LEU A 232 9.05 5.77 -30.93
CA LEU A 232 10.16 6.41 -30.20
C LEU A 232 11.48 6.27 -30.95
N ASP A 233 12.36 7.26 -30.76
CA ASP A 233 13.77 7.09 -31.07
C ASP A 233 14.41 6.02 -30.18
N SER A 234 15.46 5.36 -30.68
CA SER A 234 16.10 4.23 -29.99
C SER A 234 16.62 4.60 -28.59
N THR A 235 17.10 5.83 -28.41
CA THR A 235 17.59 6.32 -27.11
C THR A 235 16.43 6.46 -26.13
N SER A 236 15.36 7.14 -26.53
CA SER A 236 14.19 7.28 -25.65
C SER A 236 13.55 5.93 -25.33
N LEU A 237 13.52 4.98 -26.28
CA LEU A 237 13.03 3.62 -26.03
C LEU A 237 13.87 2.89 -24.97
N SER A 238 15.21 2.90 -25.13
CA SER A 238 16.15 2.31 -24.14
C SER A 238 15.87 2.84 -22.75
N VAL A 239 15.76 4.16 -22.59
CA VAL A 239 15.56 4.77 -21.27
C VAL A 239 14.21 4.39 -20.66
N MET A 240 13.14 4.24 -21.45
CA MET A 240 11.88 3.75 -20.91
C MET A 240 12.02 2.30 -20.42
N ASP A 241 12.70 1.47 -21.20
CA ASP A 241 12.94 0.05 -20.91
C ASP A 241 13.77 -0.11 -19.65
N GLU A 242 14.79 0.72 -19.49
CA GLU A 242 15.65 0.80 -18.30
C GLU A 242 14.85 1.17 -17.05
N ILE A 243 14.03 2.23 -17.11
CA ILE A 243 13.16 2.65 -16.00
C ILE A 243 12.22 1.50 -15.60
N ILE A 244 11.57 0.86 -16.57
CA ILE A 244 10.64 -0.24 -16.31
C ILE A 244 11.37 -1.42 -15.67
N SER A 245 12.56 -1.75 -16.17
CA SER A 245 13.38 -2.84 -15.69
C SER A 245 13.83 -2.64 -14.25
N ILE A 246 14.32 -1.43 -13.92
CA ILE A 246 14.74 -1.06 -12.57
C ILE A 246 13.56 -1.16 -11.60
N VAL A 247 12.44 -0.52 -11.91
CA VAL A 247 11.30 -0.50 -10.98
C VAL A 247 10.67 -1.88 -10.84
N GLY A 248 10.59 -2.65 -11.94
CA GLY A 248 9.99 -3.97 -11.96
C GLY A 248 10.78 -5.03 -11.20
N ASP A 249 12.09 -5.14 -11.46
CA ASP A 249 12.88 -6.23 -10.88
C ASP A 249 13.72 -5.79 -9.66
N VAL A 250 14.41 -4.65 -9.75
CA VAL A 250 15.27 -4.15 -8.65
C VAL A 250 14.43 -3.74 -7.45
N TYR A 251 13.32 -3.01 -7.66
CA TYR A 251 12.40 -2.61 -6.60
C TYR A 251 11.16 -3.52 -6.47
N HIS A 252 11.24 -4.71 -7.07
CA HIS A 252 10.28 -5.81 -6.93
C HIS A 252 8.81 -5.48 -7.29
N GLN A 253 8.59 -4.54 -8.20
CA GLN A 253 7.26 -4.21 -8.73
C GLN A 253 6.93 -5.05 -9.96
N ARG A 254 6.99 -6.38 -9.82
CA ARG A 254 6.88 -7.35 -10.93
C ARG A 254 5.57 -7.26 -11.70
N ASP A 255 4.50 -6.75 -11.09
CA ASP A 255 3.22 -6.48 -11.76
C ASP A 255 3.36 -5.49 -12.93
N LEU A 256 4.39 -4.65 -12.93
CA LEU A 256 4.68 -3.71 -14.01
C LEU A 256 5.42 -4.36 -15.21
N LEU A 257 5.91 -5.59 -15.03
CA LEU A 257 6.60 -6.35 -16.08
C LEU A 257 5.63 -7.24 -16.88
N GLU A 258 4.37 -7.37 -16.46
CA GLU A 258 3.36 -8.15 -17.19
C GLU A 258 3.13 -7.56 -18.60
N GLY A 259 3.43 -8.35 -19.63
CA GLY A 259 3.34 -7.92 -21.04
C GLY A 259 4.55 -7.11 -21.54
N TYR A 260 5.58 -6.96 -20.70
CA TYR A 260 6.85 -6.32 -21.03
C TYR A 260 7.99 -7.35 -21.15
N LEU A 261 7.98 -8.36 -20.27
CA LEU A 261 8.80 -9.57 -20.33
C LEU A 261 7.93 -10.81 -20.52
#